data_AF-A0A958V1I8-F1
#
_entry.id   AF-A0A958V1I8-F1
#
_cell.length_a   1.000
_cell.length_b   1.000
_cell.length_c   1.000
_cell.angle_alpha   90.00
_cell.angle_beta   90.00
_cell.angle_gamma   90.00
#
_symmetry.space_group_name_H-M   'P 1'
#
loop_
_entity.id
_entity.type
_entity.pdbx_description
1 polymer ?
#
loop_
_entity_poly.entity_id
_entity_poly.type
_entity_poly.pdbx_seq_one_letter_code
_entity_poly.pdbx_strand_id
1 'polypeptide(L)'
;MTRHFTTTLLLFTLPTFGQNNHCFCDKDTLMNEAMVSCDTTTFSNNAKLYWQYNCDSIWLTLENVNGQKNVIDEVPDELYGYTYRLGFHLIKEFDKTILFRSGCPANGPCIYTLIDKNNGKTIEQFDQLICIDTDAQWNDAHKYDFDFIVYLTSDPDNLVVYFVDSGQTVKKTFTEKLTGIIPQHQFNKMTLEKNILTISYVTDDDVKKNITINLNDKKYGR
;
A
#
# COMPACT_ATOMS: atom_id res chain seq x y z
N MET A 1 -56.41 -39.41 31.17
CA MET A 1 -55.24 -38.68 31.71
C MET A 1 -54.14 -38.73 30.66
N THR A 2 -54.00 -37.66 29.88
CA THR A 2 -53.01 -37.57 28.81
C THR A 2 -52.25 -36.28 29.04
N ARG A 3 -51.02 -36.40 29.56
CA ARG A 3 -50.12 -35.27 29.82
C ARG A 3 -49.46 -34.88 28.50
N HIS A 4 -49.77 -33.70 27.99
CA HIS A 4 -49.00 -33.08 26.92
C HIS A 4 -47.78 -32.39 27.52
N PHE A 5 -46.58 -32.84 27.12
CA PHE A 5 -45.32 -32.16 27.37
C PHE A 5 -45.18 -31.05 26.32
N THR A 6 -45.21 -29.79 26.77
CA THR A 6 -44.94 -28.64 25.91
C THR A 6 -43.45 -28.33 25.99
N THR A 7 -42.70 -28.70 24.95
CA THR A 7 -41.28 -28.36 24.81
C THR A 7 -41.17 -26.92 24.32
N THR A 8 -40.81 -25.99 25.20
CA THR A 8 -40.52 -24.60 24.84
C THR A 8 -39.16 -24.52 24.14
N LEU A 9 -39.17 -24.34 22.82
CA LEU A 9 -37.97 -24.12 22.01
C LEU A 9 -37.52 -22.66 22.21
N LEU A 10 -36.51 -22.44 23.06
CA LEU A 10 -35.84 -21.14 23.18
C LEU A 10 -34.97 -20.93 21.93
N LEU A 11 -35.48 -20.18 20.95
CA LEU A 11 -34.65 -19.59 19.90
C LEU A 11 -33.79 -18.49 20.54
N PHE A 12 -32.55 -18.82 20.86
CA PHE A 12 -31.51 -17.82 21.05
C PHE A 12 -31.21 -17.21 19.68
N THR A 13 -31.81 -16.05 19.40
CA THR A 13 -31.31 -15.16 18.35
C THR A 13 -29.96 -14.65 18.80
N LEU A 14 -28.88 -15.28 18.33
CA LEU A 14 -27.55 -14.69 18.40
C LEU A 14 -27.64 -13.30 17.74
N PRO A 15 -27.13 -12.23 18.38
CA PRO A 15 -26.98 -10.97 17.68
C PRO A 15 -26.04 -11.24 16.50
N THR A 16 -26.58 -11.13 15.29
CA THR A 16 -25.77 -11.02 14.09
C THR A 16 -24.83 -9.84 14.32
N PHE A 17 -23.56 -10.11 14.57
CA PHE A 17 -22.50 -9.11 14.51
C PHE A 17 -22.35 -8.69 13.05
N GLY A 18 -23.34 -7.99 12.52
CA GLY A 18 -23.19 -7.14 11.36
C GLY A 18 -22.30 -6.01 11.81
N GLN A 19 -21.00 -6.12 11.57
CA GLN A 19 -20.15 -4.95 11.54
C GLN A 19 -20.72 -4.07 10.42
N ASN A 20 -21.57 -3.10 10.78
CA ASN A 20 -21.91 -2.03 9.86
C ASN A 20 -20.63 -1.24 9.64
N ASN A 21 -19.84 -1.63 8.64
CA ASN A 21 -18.86 -0.74 8.04
C ASN A 21 -19.68 0.43 7.51
N HIS A 22 -19.78 1.47 8.33
CA HIS A 22 -20.59 2.64 8.01
C HIS A 22 -19.97 3.31 6.79
N CYS A 23 -20.72 3.26 5.70
CA CYS A 23 -20.34 3.69 4.37
C CYS A 23 -21.57 4.30 3.73
N PHE A 24 -22.02 5.39 4.33
CA PHE A 24 -23.23 6.06 3.89
C PHE A 24 -23.24 7.48 4.42
N CYS A 25 -23.64 8.42 3.55
CA CYS A 25 -24.02 9.76 3.93
C CYS A 25 -25.42 10.09 3.38
N ASP A 26 -26.30 10.56 4.26
CA ASP A 26 -27.66 11.00 3.91
C ASP A 26 -27.71 12.45 3.41
N LYS A 27 -26.74 13.28 3.82
CA LYS A 27 -26.65 14.70 3.45
C LYS A 27 -26.06 14.94 2.06
N ASP A 28 -25.12 14.09 1.62
CA ASP A 28 -24.48 14.16 0.31
C ASP A 28 -24.45 12.77 -0.32
N THR A 29 -25.42 12.51 -1.19
CA THR A 29 -25.56 11.21 -1.85
C THR A 29 -24.47 10.95 -2.88
N LEU A 30 -23.76 11.97 -3.36
CA LEU A 30 -22.66 11.79 -4.31
C LEU A 30 -21.46 11.12 -3.65
N MET A 31 -21.26 11.33 -2.34
CA MET A 31 -20.25 10.59 -1.56
C MET A 31 -20.47 9.08 -1.65
N ASN A 32 -21.74 8.64 -1.67
CA ASN A 32 -22.09 7.22 -1.74
C ASN A 32 -21.71 6.57 -3.09
N GLU A 33 -21.56 7.38 -4.14
CA GLU A 33 -21.23 6.92 -5.50
C GLU A 33 -19.75 7.14 -5.86
N ALA A 34 -19.09 8.11 -5.21
CA ALA A 34 -17.72 8.52 -5.55
C ALA A 34 -16.63 7.78 -4.76
N MET A 35 -17.01 7.08 -3.69
CA MET A 35 -16.05 6.50 -2.77
C MET A 35 -15.38 5.22 -3.27
N VAL A 36 -14.13 5.04 -2.84
CA VAL A 36 -13.41 3.75 -2.89
C VAL A 36 -14.32 2.72 -2.24
N SER A 37 -14.54 1.59 -2.91
CA SER A 37 -15.44 0.55 -2.44
C SER A 37 -15.23 0.26 -0.95
N CYS A 38 -16.31 0.14 -0.19
CA CYS A 38 -16.29 -0.30 1.20
C CYS A 38 -16.00 -1.80 1.37
N ASP A 39 -15.50 -2.41 0.30
CA ASP A 39 -15.00 -3.76 0.31
C ASP A 39 -13.87 -3.91 1.32
N THR A 40 -13.89 -5.06 1.97
CA THR A 40 -12.86 -5.45 2.90
C THR A 40 -11.80 -6.26 2.18
N THR A 41 -10.57 -5.75 2.17
CA THR A 41 -9.40 -6.53 1.78
C THR A 41 -8.96 -7.38 2.97
N THR A 42 -8.84 -8.69 2.79
CA THR A 42 -8.30 -9.60 3.83
C THR A 42 -6.89 -10.01 3.44
N PHE A 43 -5.94 -9.78 4.35
CA PHE A 43 -4.52 -10.08 4.18
C PHE A 43 -4.19 -11.51 4.56
N SER A 44 -2.99 -11.97 4.19
CA SER A 44 -2.49 -13.32 4.46
C SER A 44 -2.46 -13.71 5.95
N ASN A 45 -2.33 -12.73 6.86
CA ASN A 45 -2.38 -12.93 8.31
C ASN A 45 -3.79 -12.77 8.90
N ASN A 46 -4.83 -12.72 8.06
CA ASN A 46 -6.23 -12.46 8.39
C ASN A 46 -6.51 -11.05 8.96
N ALA A 47 -5.54 -10.13 8.92
CA ALA A 47 -5.84 -8.72 9.14
C ALA A 47 -6.74 -8.22 7.99
N LYS A 48 -7.59 -7.25 8.30
CA LYS A 48 -8.56 -6.67 7.35
C LYS A 48 -8.29 -5.19 7.16
N LEU A 49 -8.41 -4.75 5.93
CA LEU A 49 -8.33 -3.35 5.54
C LEU A 49 -9.63 -2.95 4.86
N TYR A 50 -10.26 -1.88 5.32
CA TYR A 50 -11.50 -1.41 4.73
C TYR A 50 -11.66 0.10 4.95
N TRP A 51 -12.14 0.78 3.91
CA TRP A 51 -12.59 2.16 4.01
C TRP A 51 -13.94 2.23 4.71
N GLN A 52 -14.16 3.33 5.40
CA GLN A 52 -15.42 3.70 6.02
C GLN A 52 -15.65 5.19 5.81
N TYR A 53 -16.90 5.61 5.80
CA TYR A 53 -17.24 7.03 5.75
C TYR A 53 -18.62 7.30 6.32
N ASN A 54 -18.76 8.50 6.88
CA ASN A 54 -20.04 9.13 7.20
C ASN A 54 -20.10 10.50 6.50
N CYS A 55 -21.07 11.34 6.87
CA CYS A 55 -21.17 12.71 6.35
C CYS A 55 -20.11 13.68 6.89
N ASP A 56 -19.22 13.25 7.79
CA ASP A 56 -18.27 14.13 8.47
C ASP A 56 -16.81 13.73 8.19
N SER A 57 -16.54 12.50 7.74
CA SER A 57 -15.18 11.97 7.57
C SER A 57 -15.16 10.70 6.72
N ILE A 58 -14.01 10.45 6.09
CA ILE A 58 -13.68 9.22 5.38
C ILE A 58 -12.38 8.69 5.98
N TRP A 59 -12.34 7.42 6.40
CA TRP A 59 -11.17 6.87 7.06
C TRP A 59 -10.88 5.43 6.66
N LEU A 60 -9.60 5.07 6.71
CA LEU A 60 -9.11 3.73 6.41
C LEU A 60 -8.82 3.00 7.71
N THR A 61 -9.51 1.89 7.93
CA THR A 61 -9.33 1.06 9.12
C THR A 61 -8.52 -0.19 8.80
N LEU A 62 -7.48 -0.44 9.60
CA LEU A 62 -6.77 -1.71 9.70
C LEU A 62 -7.20 -2.45 10.97
N GLU A 63 -7.95 -3.53 10.80
CA GLU A 63 -8.32 -4.47 11.86
C GLU A 63 -7.31 -5.62 11.89
N ASN A 64 -6.58 -5.79 13.01
CA ASN A 64 -5.63 -6.89 13.14
C ASN A 64 -6.34 -8.23 13.41
N VAL A 65 -5.58 -9.33 13.44
CA VAL A 65 -6.11 -10.69 13.65
C VAL A 65 -6.87 -10.87 14.98
N ASN A 66 -6.61 -10.02 15.97
CA ASN A 66 -7.28 -10.03 17.27
C ASN A 66 -8.54 -9.15 17.28
N GLY A 67 -8.92 -8.54 16.16
CA GLY A 67 -10.06 -7.63 16.04
C GLY A 67 -9.79 -6.20 16.53
N GLN A 68 -8.54 -5.84 16.86
CA GLN A 68 -8.20 -4.46 17.21
C GLN A 68 -8.18 -3.59 15.96
N LYS A 69 -8.94 -2.50 15.99
CA LYS A 69 -9.09 -1.55 14.88
C LYS A 69 -8.16 -0.36 15.07
N ASN A 70 -7.42 -0.01 14.03
CA ASN A 70 -6.59 1.18 13.97
C ASN A 70 -6.99 2.00 12.75
N VAL A 71 -7.31 3.28 12.94
CA VAL A 71 -7.45 4.22 11.84
C VAL A 71 -6.03 4.60 11.40
N ILE A 72 -5.68 4.27 10.16
CA ILE A 72 -4.33 4.47 9.63
C ILE A 72 -4.23 5.59 8.60
N ASP A 73 -5.38 6.06 8.11
CA ASP A 73 -5.49 7.20 7.21
C ASP A 73 -6.88 7.84 7.33
N GLU A 74 -6.97 9.13 7.06
CA GLU A 74 -8.19 9.91 7.12
C GLU A 74 -8.18 11.00 6.05
N VAL A 75 -9.28 11.13 5.32
CA VAL A 75 -9.50 12.14 4.29
C VAL A 75 -10.72 12.97 4.69
N PRO A 76 -10.64 14.31 4.66
CA PRO A 76 -11.79 15.17 4.87
C PRO A 76 -12.95 14.82 3.93
N ASP A 77 -14.18 14.86 4.43
CA ASP A 77 -15.40 14.59 3.66
C ASP A 77 -15.52 15.49 2.43
N GLU A 78 -15.15 16.76 2.53
CA GLU A 78 -15.15 17.69 1.39
C GLU A 78 -14.22 17.27 0.23
N LEU A 79 -13.26 16.38 0.50
CA LEU A 79 -12.30 15.85 -0.49
C LEU A 79 -12.67 14.45 -0.96
N TYR A 80 -13.93 14.03 -0.78
CA TYR A 80 -14.38 12.68 -1.11
C TYR A 80 -14.04 12.26 -2.56
N GLY A 81 -14.19 13.18 -3.51
CA GLY A 81 -13.87 12.95 -4.92
C GLY A 81 -12.38 12.78 -5.20
N TYR A 82 -11.51 13.04 -4.22
CA TYR A 82 -10.06 12.95 -4.32
C TYR A 82 -9.44 11.87 -3.44
N THR A 83 -10.23 11.05 -2.74
CA THR A 83 -9.72 9.93 -1.92
C THR A 83 -8.85 8.98 -2.73
N TYR A 84 -9.14 8.81 -4.03
CA TYR A 84 -8.33 8.00 -4.94
C TYR A 84 -6.91 8.56 -5.22
N ARG A 85 -6.60 9.80 -4.80
CA ARG A 85 -5.28 10.43 -4.92
C ARG A 85 -4.64 10.74 -3.58
N LEU A 86 -5.45 11.27 -2.66
CA LEU A 86 -4.98 11.79 -1.38
C LEU A 86 -4.84 10.68 -0.34
N GLY A 87 -5.82 9.77 -0.28
CA GLY A 87 -5.85 8.70 0.68
C GLY A 87 -4.83 7.60 0.39
N PHE A 88 -4.76 6.63 1.29
CA PHE A 88 -3.88 5.47 1.20
C PHE A 88 -4.38 4.46 0.15
N HIS A 89 -3.52 4.19 -0.83
CA HIS A 89 -3.69 3.20 -1.89
C HIS A 89 -2.78 2.02 -1.63
N LEU A 90 -3.36 0.83 -1.39
CA LEU A 90 -2.57 -0.37 -1.15
C LEU A 90 -1.75 -0.71 -2.40
N ILE A 91 -0.42 -0.73 -2.26
CA ILE A 91 0.51 -1.11 -3.32
C ILE A 91 0.87 -2.59 -3.20
N LYS A 92 1.30 -3.01 -2.00
CA LYS A 92 1.78 -4.37 -1.77
C LYS A 92 1.62 -4.79 -0.32
N GLU A 93 1.24 -6.04 -0.15
CA GLU A 93 1.35 -6.76 1.11
C GLU A 93 2.71 -7.49 1.19
N PHE A 94 3.41 -7.31 2.30
CA PHE A 94 4.57 -8.10 2.73
C PHE A 94 4.17 -9.00 3.91
N ASP A 95 5.10 -9.83 4.42
CA ASP A 95 4.79 -10.80 5.49
C ASP A 95 4.20 -10.13 6.74
N LYS A 96 4.84 -9.05 7.20
CA LYS A 96 4.44 -8.32 8.43
C LYS A 96 3.90 -6.93 8.19
N THR A 97 4.14 -6.36 7.01
CA THR A 97 3.82 -4.97 6.70
C THR A 97 3.00 -4.85 5.42
N ILE A 98 2.42 -3.68 5.24
CA ILE A 98 1.70 -3.27 4.03
C ILE A 98 2.26 -1.93 3.58
N LEU A 99 2.46 -1.78 2.28
CA LEU A 99 2.94 -0.55 1.65
C LEU A 99 1.77 0.16 1.00
N PHE A 100 1.58 1.41 1.39
CA PHE A 100 0.62 2.32 0.80
C PHE A 100 1.31 3.39 -0.02
N ARG A 101 0.65 3.86 -1.07
CA ARG A 101 0.93 5.11 -1.75
C ARG A 101 -0.13 6.14 -1.35
N SER A 102 0.26 7.38 -1.13
CA SER A 102 -0.66 8.46 -0.77
C SER A 102 -0.13 9.81 -1.24
N GLY A 103 -0.94 10.86 -1.06
CA GLY A 103 -0.50 12.24 -1.29
C GLY A 103 0.03 12.50 -2.69
N CYS A 104 -0.51 11.81 -3.72
CA CYS A 104 0.04 11.90 -5.06
C CYS A 104 -0.71 12.96 -5.89
N PRO A 105 -0.10 14.14 -6.17
CA PRO A 105 -0.69 15.12 -7.07
C PRO A 105 -0.69 14.57 -8.50
N ALA A 106 -1.35 15.27 -9.42
CA ALA A 106 -1.57 14.80 -10.81
C ALA A 106 -0.30 14.32 -11.52
N ASN A 107 0.87 14.86 -11.17
CA ASN A 107 2.16 14.52 -11.76
C ASN A 107 3.18 13.99 -10.74
N GLY A 108 2.77 13.62 -9.52
CA GLY A 108 3.68 13.25 -8.42
C GLY A 108 4.51 14.43 -7.85
N PRO A 109 5.49 14.16 -6.97
CA PRO A 109 5.82 12.84 -6.42
C PRO A 109 4.76 12.35 -5.43
N CYS A 110 4.66 11.03 -5.27
CA CYS A 110 3.81 10.42 -4.24
C CYS A 110 4.62 10.13 -2.96
N ILE A 111 3.91 9.88 -1.87
CA ILE A 111 4.47 9.40 -0.60
C ILE A 111 4.17 7.91 -0.45
N TYR A 112 5.15 7.14 0.04
CA TYR A 112 5.00 5.72 0.31
C TYR A 112 5.19 5.42 1.78
N THR A 113 4.19 4.77 2.39
CA THR A 113 4.17 4.53 3.83
C THR A 113 4.10 3.04 4.10
N LEU A 114 5.07 2.53 4.86
CA LEU A 114 5.12 1.14 5.30
C LEU A 114 4.48 1.02 6.69
N ILE A 115 3.41 0.26 6.79
CA ILE A 115 2.62 0.09 8.02
C ILE A 115 2.75 -1.35 8.54
N ASP A 116 2.88 -1.54 9.85
CA ASP A 116 2.82 -2.84 10.51
C ASP A 116 1.37 -3.37 10.54
N LYS A 117 1.15 -4.56 9.97
CA LYS A 117 -0.19 -5.18 9.88
C LYS A 117 -0.80 -5.51 11.25
N ASN A 118 -0.01 -5.67 12.29
CA ASN A 118 -0.46 -6.10 13.61
C ASN A 118 -0.94 -4.93 14.47
N ASN A 119 -0.38 -3.74 14.29
CA ASN A 119 -0.63 -2.60 15.18
C ASN A 119 -0.95 -1.29 14.45
N GLY A 120 -0.88 -1.24 13.12
CA GLY A 120 -1.19 -0.05 12.32
C GLY A 120 -0.18 1.08 12.43
N LYS A 121 0.97 0.87 13.07
CA LYS A 121 2.02 1.89 13.17
C LYS A 121 2.82 2.00 11.88
N THR A 122 3.17 3.22 11.53
CA THR A 122 4.19 3.50 10.52
C THR A 122 5.54 2.97 10.98
N ILE A 123 6.14 2.15 10.13
CA ILE A 123 7.50 1.62 10.28
C ILE A 123 8.49 2.52 9.57
N GLU A 124 8.18 2.90 8.34
CA GLU A 124 9.03 3.77 7.53
C GLU A 124 8.19 4.54 6.52
N GLN A 125 8.69 5.70 6.11
CA GLN A 125 8.11 6.50 5.05
C GLN A 125 9.18 6.81 4.01
N PHE A 126 8.80 6.71 2.75
CA PHE A 126 9.65 6.98 1.61
C PHE A 126 9.02 8.06 0.74
N ASP A 127 9.87 8.89 0.15
CA ASP A 127 9.50 9.68 -1.01
C ASP A 127 9.29 8.75 -2.22
N GLN A 128 9.18 9.33 -3.42
CA GLN A 128 8.96 8.58 -4.63
C GLN A 128 9.92 7.37 -4.75
N LEU A 129 9.33 6.17 -4.92
CA LEU A 129 10.07 4.93 -5.08
C LEU A 129 10.37 4.65 -6.57
N ILE A 130 11.37 3.81 -6.81
CA ILE A 130 11.81 3.41 -8.14
C ILE A 130 11.02 2.20 -8.65
N CYS A 131 10.54 2.31 -9.89
CA CYS A 131 9.78 1.27 -10.60
C CYS A 131 8.60 0.69 -9.81
N ILE A 132 7.98 1.49 -8.94
CA ILE A 132 6.82 1.09 -8.11
C ILE A 132 5.49 1.34 -8.82
N ASP A 133 5.41 2.40 -9.65
CA ASP A 133 4.19 2.90 -10.28
C ASP A 133 4.11 2.58 -11.78
N THR A 134 4.97 1.70 -12.31
CA THR A 134 5.15 1.50 -13.77
C THR A 134 3.90 1.03 -14.52
N ASP A 135 2.76 0.89 -13.83
CA ASP A 135 1.67 0.03 -14.26
C ASP A 135 0.28 0.49 -13.76
N ALA A 136 0.07 1.79 -13.45
CA ALA A 136 -1.25 2.27 -13.04
C ALA A 136 -2.19 2.71 -14.20
N GLN A 137 -1.67 2.86 -15.44
CA GLN A 137 -2.42 3.41 -16.58
C GLN A 137 -2.71 2.40 -17.71
N TRP A 138 -2.27 1.15 -17.60
CA TRP A 138 -2.28 0.20 -18.72
C TRP A 138 -2.85 -1.15 -18.29
N ASN A 139 -3.67 -1.78 -19.14
CA ASN A 139 -4.28 -3.09 -18.87
C ASN A 139 -3.26 -4.23 -18.68
N ASP A 140 -1.98 -3.98 -18.99
CA ASP A 140 -0.84 -4.90 -18.84
C ASP A 140 0.04 -4.56 -17.62
N ALA A 141 -0.58 -3.92 -16.63
CA ALA A 141 0.02 -3.50 -15.38
C ALA A 141 0.81 -4.64 -14.68
N HIS A 142 2.15 -4.62 -14.73
CA HIS A 142 2.96 -5.53 -13.92
C HIS A 142 2.85 -5.14 -12.44
N LYS A 143 2.37 -6.11 -11.64
CA LYS A 143 2.38 -5.98 -10.19
C LYS A 143 3.82 -5.83 -9.69
N TYR A 144 4.02 -4.98 -8.69
CA TYR A 144 5.32 -4.86 -8.04
C TYR A 144 5.65 -6.18 -7.31
N ASP A 145 6.54 -6.98 -7.88
CA ASP A 145 6.79 -8.34 -7.41
C ASP A 145 8.00 -8.49 -6.49
N PHE A 146 8.79 -7.42 -6.31
CA PHE A 146 9.92 -7.42 -5.39
C PHE A 146 9.46 -7.38 -3.93
N ASP A 147 10.21 -8.07 -3.08
CA ASP A 147 10.06 -8.15 -1.62
C ASP A 147 10.96 -7.15 -0.87
N PHE A 148 11.63 -6.28 -1.61
CA PHE A 148 12.37 -5.12 -1.14
C PHE A 148 11.84 -3.86 -1.81
N ILE A 149 12.24 -2.71 -1.30
CA ILE A 149 11.92 -1.39 -1.84
C ILE A 149 13.19 -0.74 -2.38
N VAL A 150 13.10 0.01 -3.47
CA VAL A 150 14.23 0.75 -4.06
C VAL A 150 13.92 2.24 -4.14
N TYR A 151 14.83 3.07 -3.64
CA TYR A 151 14.70 4.53 -3.66
C TYR A 151 16.04 5.24 -3.83
N LEU A 152 15.98 6.52 -4.18
CA LEU A 152 17.12 7.42 -4.20
C LEU A 152 17.21 8.20 -2.89
N THR A 153 18.44 8.40 -2.42
CA THR A 153 18.75 9.32 -1.32
C THR A 153 19.30 10.63 -1.87
N SER A 154 19.06 11.74 -1.17
CA SER A 154 19.35 13.10 -1.64
C SER A 154 20.74 13.63 -1.27
N ASP A 155 21.48 12.97 -0.37
CA ASP A 155 22.89 13.29 -0.06
C ASP A 155 23.62 12.17 0.72
N PRO A 156 24.64 11.49 0.16
CA PRO A 156 25.01 11.50 -1.26
C PRO A 156 24.02 10.68 -2.08
N ASP A 157 23.94 10.95 -3.38
CA ASP A 157 23.09 10.22 -4.33
C ASP A 157 23.45 8.73 -4.32
N ASN A 158 22.66 7.95 -3.59
CA ASN A 158 22.73 6.49 -3.59
C ASN A 158 21.39 5.92 -3.99
N LEU A 159 21.47 4.87 -4.81
CA LEU A 159 20.41 3.89 -4.89
C LEU A 159 20.46 3.01 -3.65
N VAL A 160 19.33 2.91 -2.96
CA VAL A 160 19.18 2.12 -1.75
C VAL A 160 18.17 1.03 -2.01
N VAL A 161 18.57 -0.22 -1.75
CA VAL A 161 17.67 -1.37 -1.65
C VAL A 161 17.37 -1.58 -0.17
N TYR A 162 16.10 -1.51 0.22
CA TYR A 162 15.61 -1.73 1.58
C TYR A 162 14.85 -3.06 1.66
N PHE A 163 15.40 -4.02 2.41
CA PHE A 163 14.78 -5.32 2.63
C PHE A 163 13.69 -5.20 3.69
N VAL A 164 12.43 -5.30 3.27
CA VAL A 164 11.27 -4.97 4.11
C VAL A 164 11.21 -5.82 5.38
N ASP A 165 11.48 -7.13 5.27
CA ASP A 165 11.35 -8.05 6.41
C ASP A 165 12.45 -7.88 7.47
N SER A 166 13.63 -7.39 7.08
CA SER A 166 14.81 -7.29 7.95
C SER A 166 15.16 -5.85 8.34
N GLY A 167 14.65 -4.87 7.62
CA GLY A 167 15.03 -3.46 7.74
C GLY A 167 16.46 -3.16 7.26
N GLN A 168 17.17 -4.15 6.70
CA GLN A 168 18.53 -3.96 6.21
C GLN A 168 18.55 -3.21 4.89
N THR A 169 19.65 -2.51 4.63
CA THR A 169 19.85 -1.78 3.38
C THR A 169 21.14 -2.19 2.67
N VAL A 170 21.09 -2.20 1.34
CA VAL A 170 22.27 -2.24 0.46
C VAL A 170 22.28 -0.96 -0.34
N LYS A 171 23.43 -0.28 -0.34
CA LYS A 171 23.60 1.01 -1.00
C LYS A 171 24.56 0.89 -2.16
N LYS A 172 24.26 1.58 -3.25
CA LYS A 172 25.14 1.75 -4.40
C LYS A 172 25.17 3.23 -4.77
N THR A 173 26.37 3.80 -4.80
CA THR A 173 26.57 5.17 -5.28
C THR A 173 26.05 5.32 -6.70
N PHE A 174 25.29 6.38 -6.93
CA PHE A 174 24.69 6.70 -8.21
C PHE A 174 25.06 8.15 -8.56
N THR A 175 25.97 8.33 -9.51
CA THR A 175 26.56 9.64 -9.83
C THR A 175 25.95 10.31 -11.06
N GLU A 176 24.95 9.69 -11.67
CA GLU A 176 24.30 10.22 -12.86
C GLU A 176 23.31 11.29 -12.44
N LYS A 177 23.40 12.46 -13.08
CA LYS A 177 22.46 13.54 -12.85
C LYS A 177 21.17 13.23 -13.62
N LEU A 178 20.08 13.08 -12.90
CA LEU A 178 18.73 12.93 -13.43
C LEU A 178 18.02 14.27 -13.22
N THR A 179 17.60 14.95 -14.29
CA THR A 179 16.96 16.28 -14.18
C THR A 179 15.45 16.26 -14.40
N GLY A 180 14.85 15.08 -14.54
CA GLY A 180 13.40 14.94 -14.51
C GLY A 180 12.80 15.58 -13.26
N ILE A 181 11.60 16.16 -13.39
CA ILE A 181 10.84 16.75 -12.27
C ILE A 181 10.71 15.74 -11.12
N ILE A 182 10.56 14.46 -11.48
CA ILE A 182 10.66 13.31 -10.58
C ILE A 182 11.73 12.39 -11.16
N PRO A 183 12.96 12.43 -10.65
CA PRO A 183 14.07 11.62 -11.15
C PRO A 183 13.75 10.12 -11.21
N GLN A 184 12.93 9.63 -10.28
CA GLN A 184 12.55 8.22 -10.19
C GLN A 184 11.78 7.72 -11.42
N HIS A 185 11.09 8.61 -12.15
CA HIS A 185 10.40 8.25 -13.39
C HIS A 185 11.35 7.95 -14.55
N GLN A 186 12.63 8.31 -14.44
CA GLN A 186 13.65 7.96 -15.43
C GLN A 186 14.12 6.51 -15.31
N PHE A 187 13.77 5.81 -14.23
CA PHE A 187 13.99 4.37 -14.08
C PHE A 187 12.81 3.59 -14.63
N ASN A 188 13.06 2.75 -15.62
CA ASN A 188 12.00 2.13 -16.40
C ASN A 188 11.83 0.63 -16.15
N LYS A 189 12.83 -0.04 -15.56
CA LYS A 189 12.78 -1.48 -15.32
C LYS A 189 13.70 -1.92 -14.20
N MET A 190 13.27 -2.90 -13.43
CA MET A 190 14.12 -3.70 -12.55
C MET A 190 14.06 -5.17 -12.95
N THR A 191 15.20 -5.85 -12.95
CA THR A 191 15.29 -7.31 -13.09
C THR A 191 16.22 -7.87 -12.04
N LEU A 192 15.83 -9.00 -11.44
CA LEU A 192 16.63 -9.70 -10.45
C LEU A 192 17.03 -11.06 -10.99
N GLU A 193 18.32 -11.27 -11.18
CA GLU A 193 18.89 -12.58 -11.52
C GLU A 193 19.84 -13.01 -10.42
N LYS A 194 19.42 -14.01 -9.65
CA LYS A 194 20.09 -14.40 -8.40
C LYS A 194 20.25 -13.16 -7.51
N ASN A 195 21.46 -12.89 -7.03
CA ASN A 195 21.77 -11.74 -6.19
C ASN A 195 22.04 -10.44 -6.96
N ILE A 196 21.91 -10.42 -8.29
CA ILE A 196 22.21 -9.23 -9.08
C ILE A 196 20.91 -8.55 -9.49
N LEU A 197 20.62 -7.45 -8.80
CA LEU A 197 19.57 -6.51 -9.20
C LEU A 197 20.13 -5.61 -10.30
N THR A 198 19.50 -5.62 -11.47
CA THR A 198 19.77 -4.69 -12.56
C THR A 198 18.63 -3.69 -12.65
N ILE A 199 18.96 -2.41 -12.61
CA ILE A 199 18.01 -1.30 -12.72
C ILE A 199 18.35 -0.53 -14.00
N SER A 200 17.39 -0.48 -14.92
CA SER A 200 17.49 0.24 -16.18
C SER A 200 16.92 1.65 -16.03
N TYR A 201 17.61 2.63 -16.61
CA TYR A 201 17.20 4.03 -16.60
C TYR A 201 17.59 4.75 -17.90
N VAL A 202 16.98 5.90 -18.13
CA VAL A 202 17.24 6.78 -19.28
C VAL A 202 17.80 8.11 -18.77
N THR A 203 18.97 8.49 -19.25
CA THR A 203 19.56 9.80 -18.93
C THR A 203 18.81 10.92 -19.64
N ASP A 204 19.11 12.17 -19.29
CA ASP A 204 18.49 13.34 -19.93
C ASP A 204 18.78 13.43 -21.44
N ASP A 205 19.90 12.87 -21.90
CA ASP A 205 20.26 12.75 -23.33
C ASP A 205 19.61 11.55 -24.04
N ASP A 206 18.54 10.98 -23.49
CA ASP A 206 17.85 9.77 -23.98
C ASP A 206 18.72 8.51 -24.07
N VAL A 207 19.86 8.48 -23.39
CA VAL A 207 20.75 7.31 -23.35
C VAL A 207 20.25 6.30 -22.33
N LYS A 208 19.98 5.08 -22.80
CA LYS A 208 19.64 3.94 -21.93
C LYS A 208 20.88 3.42 -21.23
N LYS A 209 20.83 3.34 -19.91
CA LYS A 209 21.89 2.82 -19.06
C LYS A 209 21.33 1.80 -18.06
N ASN A 210 22.24 0.99 -17.52
CA ASN A 210 21.94 0.02 -16.48
C ASN A 210 22.90 0.23 -15.31
N ILE A 211 22.37 0.08 -14.10
CA ILE A 211 23.17 -0.05 -12.89
C ILE A 211 22.88 -1.37 -12.21
N THR A 212 23.93 -2.02 -11.71
CA THR A 212 23.83 -3.31 -11.03
C THR A 212 24.18 -3.17 -9.56
N ILE A 213 23.40 -3.85 -8.73
CA ILE A 213 23.57 -3.93 -7.28
C ILE A 213 23.61 -5.41 -6.91
N ASN A 214 24.72 -5.84 -6.30
CA ASN A 214 24.77 -7.17 -5.70
C ASN A 214 24.12 -7.10 -4.32
N LEU A 215 22.98 -7.76 -4.17
CA LEU A 215 22.19 -7.79 -2.95
C LEU A 215 22.89 -8.56 -1.82
N ASN A 216 23.82 -9.47 -2.15
CA ASN A 216 24.51 -10.35 -1.20
C ASN A 216 23.57 -11.05 -0.18
N ASP A 217 22.33 -11.33 -0.59
CA ASP A 217 21.34 -11.95 0.25
C ASP A 217 21.33 -13.47 0.00
N LYS A 218 21.23 -14.27 1.07
CA LYS A 218 21.16 -15.72 0.95
C LYS A 218 19.89 -16.18 0.22
N LYS A 219 18.81 -15.40 0.31
CA LYS A 219 17.52 -15.66 -0.34
C LYS A 219 17.65 -15.76 -1.86
N TYR A 220 18.44 -14.88 -2.48
CA TYR A 220 18.58 -14.85 -3.94
C TYR A 220 19.87 -15.50 -4.45
N GLY A 221 20.68 -16.12 -3.58
CA GLY A 221 21.96 -16.72 -3.96
C GLY A 221 21.89 -18.11 -4.59
N ARG A 222 20.70 -18.72 -4.69
CA ARG A 222 20.51 -20.11 -5.15
C ARG A 222 20.00 -20.18 -6.57
#